data_AF-A0AAU0PWR7-F1
#
_entry.id   AF-A0AAU0PWR7-F1
#
_cell.length_a   1.000
_cell.length_b   1.000
_cell.length_c   1.000
_cell.angle_alpha   90.00
_cell.angle_beta   90.00
_cell.angle_gamma   90.00
#
_symmetry.space_group_name_H-M   'P 1'
#
loop_
_entity.id
_entity.type
_entity.pdbx_description
1 polymer ?
#
loop_
_entity_poly.entity_id
_entity_poly.type
_entity_poly.pdbx_seq_one_letter_code
_entity_poly.pdbx_strand_id
1 'polypeptide(L)'
;MKIAIKIALIWLLIFDKHRLLFKSIKPLNKYFRWFMYIATNIAFYFFINFMEKISISFIVSYNFDSTVESIIISMFGFFKILSMIFMFGFFFLEFIIDFDIETYQKEKEDKENYIRANKLQWWRLRNCNWFFRILIYTVIFIFCFLMLLNSFLLSGNDRPLDFVAFGTFLKQFLLVYVIVFMLFDYKLVQKARKKVLQITNEVGEKV
;
A
#
# COMPACT_ATOMS: atom_id res chain seq x y z
N MET A 1 -9.72 -8.15 -16.70
CA MET A 1 -8.55 -7.29 -16.97
C MET A 1 -7.28 -8.11 -16.76
N LYS A 2 -6.42 -8.21 -17.78
CA LYS A 2 -5.15 -8.97 -17.72
C LYS A 2 -4.28 -8.44 -16.56
N ILE A 3 -3.58 -9.32 -15.85
CA ILE A 3 -2.75 -8.96 -14.67
C ILE A 3 -1.72 -7.87 -15.02
N ALA A 4 -1.10 -7.96 -16.20
CA ALA A 4 -0.15 -6.97 -16.71
C ALA A 4 -0.75 -5.55 -16.82
N ILE A 5 -2.02 -5.43 -17.23
CA ILE A 5 -2.72 -4.14 -17.33
C ILE A 5 -2.94 -3.55 -15.93
N LYS A 6 -3.30 -4.39 -14.94
CA LYS A 6 -3.45 -3.92 -13.55
C LYS A 6 -2.13 -3.43 -12.97
N ILE A 7 -1.03 -4.15 -13.20
CA ILE A 7 0.30 -3.78 -12.75
C ILE A 7 0.73 -2.46 -13.39
N ALA A 8 0.54 -2.31 -14.69
CA ALA A 8 0.83 -1.08 -15.43
C ALA A 8 0.04 0.13 -14.91
N LEU A 9 -1.26 -0.04 -14.62
CA LEU A 9 -2.11 1.01 -14.07
C LEU A 9 -1.67 1.42 -12.65
N ILE A 10 -1.27 0.45 -11.81
CA ILE A 10 -0.74 0.73 -10.47
C ILE A 10 0.58 1.51 -10.59
N TRP A 11 1.47 1.07 -11.47
CA TRP A 11 2.75 1.75 -11.71
C TRP A 11 2.54 3.20 -12.18
N LEU A 12 1.64 3.42 -13.14
CA LEU A 12 1.31 4.75 -13.65
C LEU A 12 0.74 5.65 -12.55
N LEU A 13 -0.12 5.12 -11.67
CA LEU A 13 -0.66 5.91 -10.55
C LEU A 13 0.39 6.33 -9.51
N ILE A 14 1.45 5.53 -9.33
CA ILE A 14 2.52 5.79 -8.36
C ILE A 14 3.56 6.74 -8.93
N PHE A 15 4.08 6.47 -10.14
CA PHE A 15 5.22 7.18 -10.71
C PHE A 15 4.84 8.32 -11.65
N ASP A 16 3.73 8.17 -12.37
CA ASP A 16 3.33 9.11 -13.41
C ASP A 16 1.86 9.50 -13.25
N LYS A 17 1.52 9.96 -12.04
CA LYS A 17 0.16 10.38 -11.67
C LYS A 17 -0.39 11.42 -12.66
N HIS A 18 0.47 12.33 -13.11
CA HIS A 18 0.13 13.38 -14.08
C HIS A 18 0.26 12.93 -15.55
N ARG A 19 0.70 11.69 -15.79
CA ARG A 19 0.81 11.06 -17.11
C ARG A 19 1.77 11.77 -18.06
N LEU A 20 2.75 12.51 -17.54
CA LEU A 20 3.70 13.27 -18.35
C LEU A 20 4.57 12.31 -19.17
N LEU A 21 5.12 11.28 -18.53
CA LEU A 21 5.95 10.29 -19.20
C LEU A 21 5.12 9.45 -20.16
N PHE A 22 3.95 8.99 -19.73
CA PHE A 22 3.07 8.16 -20.53
C PHE A 22 2.57 8.89 -21.78
N LYS A 23 2.12 10.15 -21.66
CA LYS A 23 1.70 10.97 -22.82
C LYS A 23 2.85 11.26 -23.76
N SER A 24 4.07 11.42 -23.25
CA SER A 24 5.26 11.67 -24.07
C SER A 24 5.73 10.41 -24.81
N ILE A 25 5.57 9.24 -24.21
CA ILE A 25 6.01 7.96 -24.78
C ILE A 25 4.98 7.38 -25.76
N LYS A 26 3.68 7.57 -25.50
CA LYS A 26 2.58 7.04 -26.33
C LYS A 26 2.70 7.34 -27.84
N PRO A 27 3.01 8.57 -28.30
CA PRO A 27 3.12 8.89 -29.72
C PRO A 27 4.39 8.35 -30.38
N LEU A 28 5.36 7.85 -29.61
CA LEU A 28 6.61 7.35 -30.16
C LEU A 28 6.41 5.99 -30.86
N ASN A 29 7.23 5.73 -31.87
CA ASN A 29 7.28 4.44 -32.56
C ASN A 29 7.58 3.30 -31.58
N LYS A 30 6.90 2.16 -31.73
CA LYS A 30 7.07 0.95 -30.92
C LYS A 30 8.53 0.60 -30.69
N TYR A 31 9.36 0.54 -31.73
CA TYR A 31 10.79 0.19 -31.58
C TYR A 31 11.55 1.20 -30.73
N PHE A 32 11.24 2.49 -30.88
CA PHE A 32 11.86 3.54 -30.08
C PHE A 32 11.41 3.48 -28.62
N ARG A 33 10.15 3.11 -28.34
CA ARG A 33 9.67 2.87 -26.96
C ARG A 33 10.42 1.72 -26.30
N TRP A 34 10.54 0.58 -27.00
CA TRP A 34 11.30 -0.57 -26.50
C TRP A 34 12.76 -0.23 -26.23
N PHE A 35 13.40 0.55 -27.13
CA PHE A 35 14.74 1.07 -26.90
C PHE A 35 14.81 1.92 -25.63
N MET A 36 13.88 2.88 -25.45
CA MET A 36 13.82 3.71 -24.24
C MET A 36 13.65 2.87 -22.97
N TYR A 37 12.78 1.86 -22.98
CA TYR A 37 12.58 0.99 -21.83
C TYR A 37 13.86 0.25 -21.43
N ILE A 38 14.57 -0.31 -22.41
CA ILE A 38 15.83 -1.02 -22.18
C ILE A 38 16.92 -0.04 -21.74
N ALA A 39 17.08 1.08 -22.46
CA ALA A 39 18.10 2.09 -22.18
C ALA A 39 17.94 2.70 -20.78
N THR A 40 16.70 3.03 -20.38
CA THR A 40 16.42 3.57 -19.04
C THR A 40 16.75 2.55 -17.95
N ASN A 41 16.43 1.26 -18.13
CA ASN A 41 16.78 0.22 -17.16
C ASN A 41 18.30 0.03 -17.03
N ILE A 42 19.03 0.02 -18.15
CA ILE A 42 20.50 -0.07 -18.15
C ILE A 42 21.10 1.16 -17.46
N ALA A 43 20.67 2.37 -17.82
CA ALA A 43 21.16 3.61 -17.23
C ALA A 43 20.90 3.66 -15.72
N PHE A 44 19.70 3.26 -15.27
CA PHE A 44 19.36 3.20 -13.85
C PHE A 44 20.21 2.17 -13.09
N TYR A 45 20.49 1.01 -13.68
CA TYR A 45 21.36 0.01 -13.06
C TYR A 45 22.77 0.57 -12.80
N PHE A 46 23.36 1.24 -13.79
CA PHE A 46 24.66 1.91 -13.62
C PHE A 46 24.60 3.03 -12.58
N PHE A 47 23.54 3.85 -12.60
CA PHE A 47 23.35 4.92 -11.64
C PHE A 47 23.25 4.40 -10.20
N ILE A 48 22.47 3.34 -9.96
CA ILE A 48 22.33 2.75 -8.62
C ILE A 48 23.67 2.18 -8.13
N ASN A 49 24.40 1.46 -8.97
CA ASN A 49 25.71 0.93 -8.60
C ASN A 49 26.74 2.05 -8.33
N PHE A 50 26.66 3.16 -9.06
CA PHE A 50 27.49 4.34 -8.81
C PHE A 50 27.16 4.98 -7.47
N MET A 51 25.87 5.21 -7.19
CA MET A 51 25.42 5.75 -5.91
C MET A 51 25.80 4.85 -4.73
N GLU A 52 25.65 3.54 -4.87
CA GLU A 52 26.05 2.56 -3.86
C GLU A 52 27.54 2.67 -3.49
N LYS A 53 28.42 2.77 -4.49
CA LYS A 53 29.86 2.94 -4.24
C LYS A 53 30.17 4.22 -3.49
N ILE A 54 29.53 5.34 -3.85
CA ILE A 54 29.68 6.61 -3.15
C ILE A 54 29.18 6.49 -1.71
N SER A 55 27.99 5.91 -1.51
CA SER A 55 27.39 5.76 -0.19
C SER A 55 28.24 4.88 0.73
N ILE A 56 28.75 3.73 0.26
CA ILE A 56 29.64 2.87 1.04
C ILE A 56 30.93 3.62 1.39
N SER A 57 31.55 4.29 0.43
CA SER A 57 32.76 5.10 0.68
C SER A 57 32.52 6.19 1.72
N PHE A 58 31.33 6.82 1.71
CA PHE A 58 30.96 7.85 2.69
C PHE A 58 30.72 7.25 4.08
N ILE A 59 30.05 6.10 4.18
CA ILE A 59 29.79 5.42 5.46
C ILE A 59 31.10 5.00 6.13
N VAL A 60 32.01 4.37 5.36
CA VAL A 60 33.34 3.96 5.86
C VAL A 60 34.14 5.16 6.35
N SER A 61 34.04 6.31 5.69
CA SER A 61 34.75 7.53 6.10
C SER A 61 34.31 8.11 7.45
N TYR A 62 33.09 7.80 7.90
CA TYR A 62 32.55 8.25 9.18
C TYR A 62 32.89 7.32 10.36
N ASN A 63 33.56 6.18 10.10
CA ASN A 63 34.08 5.26 11.12
C ASN A 63 33.02 4.84 12.17
N PHE A 64 31.83 4.47 11.70
CA PHE A 64 30.75 3.96 12.55
C PHE A 64 31.12 2.64 13.23
N ASP A 65 30.39 2.28 14.29
CA ASP A 65 30.50 0.94 14.85
C ASP A 65 30.09 -0.13 13.81
N SER A 66 30.78 -1.26 13.82
CA SER A 66 30.64 -2.35 12.84
C SER A 66 29.20 -2.87 12.70
N THR A 67 28.42 -2.85 13.79
CA THR A 67 27.02 -3.26 13.76
C THR A 67 26.14 -2.26 13.01
N VAL A 68 26.33 -0.96 13.27
CA VAL A 68 25.59 0.14 12.64
C VAL A 68 25.92 0.22 11.15
N GLU A 69 27.20 0.08 10.79
CA GLU A 69 27.64 0.04 9.40
C GLU A 69 26.95 -1.10 8.63
N SER A 70 26.92 -2.32 9.20
CA SER A 70 26.28 -3.47 8.55
C SER A 70 24.77 -3.26 8.29
N ILE A 71 24.08 -2.62 9.25
CA ILE A 71 22.64 -2.32 9.13
C ILE A 71 22.41 -1.30 8.01
N ILE A 72 23.21 -0.23 7.97
CA ILE A 72 23.08 0.80 6.95
C ILE A 72 23.35 0.21 5.56
N ILE A 73 24.42 -0.58 5.39
CA ILE A 73 24.73 -1.24 4.11
C ILE A 73 23.58 -2.18 3.70
N SER A 74 23.03 -2.95 4.63
CA SER A 74 21.88 -3.82 4.36
C SER A 74 20.63 -3.04 3.93
N MET A 75 20.38 -1.87 4.53
CA MET A 75 19.27 -1.00 4.13
C MET A 75 19.46 -0.47 2.71
N PHE A 76 20.67 -0.04 2.34
CA PHE A 76 20.98 0.36 0.97
C PHE A 76 20.80 -0.79 -0.02
N GLY A 77 21.23 -2.01 0.33
CA GLY A 77 20.99 -3.21 -0.48
C GLY A 77 19.50 -3.50 -0.70
N PHE A 78 18.67 -3.32 0.33
CA PHE A 78 17.22 -3.42 0.20
C PHE A 78 16.65 -2.38 -0.77
N PHE A 79 17.03 -1.10 -0.61
CA PHE A 79 16.59 -0.02 -1.50
C PHE A 79 17.02 -0.27 -2.95
N LYS A 80 18.23 -0.81 -3.18
CA LYS A 80 18.72 -1.18 -4.50
C LYS A 80 17.81 -2.21 -5.19
N ILE A 81 17.49 -3.32 -4.50
CA ILE A 81 16.61 -4.37 -5.03
C ILE A 81 15.22 -3.78 -5.31
N LEU A 82 14.70 -3.00 -4.37
CA LEU A 82 13.40 -2.35 -4.49
C LEU A 82 13.35 -1.42 -5.71
N SER A 83 14.36 -0.57 -5.90
CA SER A 83 14.48 0.32 -7.06
C SER A 83 14.55 -0.45 -8.39
N MET A 84 15.27 -1.57 -8.45
CA MET A 84 15.31 -2.40 -9.67
C MET A 84 13.94 -2.98 -10.01
N ILE A 85 13.22 -3.53 -9.02
CA ILE A 85 11.86 -4.06 -9.22
C ILE A 85 10.92 -2.95 -9.72
N PHE A 86 11.03 -1.74 -9.16
CA PHE A 86 10.20 -0.61 -9.58
C PHE A 86 10.53 -0.12 -10.99
N MET A 87 11.80 -0.05 -11.37
CA MET A 87 12.22 0.36 -12.72
C MET A 87 11.82 -0.67 -13.79
N PHE A 88 11.84 -1.95 -13.45
CA PHE A 88 11.28 -3.00 -14.31
C PHE A 88 9.78 -2.78 -14.60
N GLY A 89 9.07 -2.15 -13.65
CA GLY A 89 7.69 -1.69 -13.80
C GLY A 89 7.42 -0.82 -15.04
N PHE A 90 8.44 -0.11 -15.54
CA PHE A 90 8.36 0.77 -16.71
C PHE A 90 7.99 0.01 -18.00
N PHE A 91 8.44 -1.25 -18.15
CA PHE A 91 8.06 -2.10 -19.29
C PHE A 91 6.56 -2.36 -19.36
N PHE A 92 5.86 -2.35 -18.22
CA PHE A 92 4.44 -2.64 -18.19
C PHE A 92 3.59 -1.55 -18.83
N LEU A 93 4.14 -0.35 -19.05
CA LEU A 93 3.45 0.73 -19.76
C LEU A 93 3.03 0.32 -21.18
N GLU A 94 3.78 -0.54 -21.87
CA GLU A 94 3.44 -0.99 -23.22
C GLU A 94 2.07 -1.71 -23.25
N PHE A 95 1.70 -2.43 -22.18
CA PHE A 95 0.41 -3.14 -22.11
C PHE A 95 -0.81 -2.23 -21.96
N ILE A 96 -0.60 -0.94 -21.62
CA ILE A 96 -1.67 0.04 -21.46
C ILE A 96 -1.70 1.08 -22.58
N ILE A 97 -0.81 1.00 -23.57
CA ILE A 97 -0.77 1.96 -24.69
C ILE A 97 -2.05 1.94 -25.51
N ASP A 98 -2.56 0.75 -25.81
CA ASP A 98 -3.83 0.54 -26.54
C ASP A 98 -5.06 0.57 -25.61
N PHE A 99 -4.85 0.69 -24.29
CA PHE A 99 -5.93 0.72 -23.32
C PHE A 99 -6.47 2.15 -23.17
N ASP A 100 -7.80 2.30 -23.13
CA ASP A 100 -8.42 3.60 -22.87
C ASP A 100 -8.36 3.95 -21.38
N ILE A 101 -7.19 4.47 -21.01
CA ILE A 101 -6.83 4.89 -19.66
C ILE A 101 -7.66 6.11 -19.21
N GLU A 102 -8.26 6.88 -20.12
CA GLU A 102 -9.06 8.05 -19.78
C GLU A 102 -10.46 7.67 -19.29
N THR A 103 -11.17 6.82 -20.04
CA THR A 103 -12.47 6.30 -19.59
C THR A 103 -12.33 5.47 -18.32
N TYR A 104 -11.31 4.61 -18.23
CA TYR A 104 -11.08 3.82 -17.02
C TYR A 104 -10.84 4.67 -15.77
N GLN A 105 -10.09 5.77 -15.89
CA GLN A 105 -9.85 6.66 -14.74
C GLN A 105 -11.06 7.51 -14.39
N LYS A 106 -11.81 8.03 -15.38
CA LYS A 106 -13.09 8.71 -15.11
C LYS A 106 -14.04 7.81 -14.34
N GLU A 107 -14.22 6.57 -14.79
CA GLU A 107 -15.04 5.60 -14.04
C GLU A 107 -14.52 5.35 -12.63
N LYS A 108 -13.21 5.27 -12.44
CA LYS A 108 -12.62 5.04 -11.12
C LYS A 108 -12.83 6.24 -10.21
N GLU A 109 -12.64 7.45 -10.73
CA GLU A 109 -12.85 8.71 -10.03
C GLU A 109 -14.33 8.90 -9.69
N ASP A 110 -15.23 8.62 -10.62
CA ASP A 110 -16.68 8.67 -10.41
C ASP A 110 -17.12 7.67 -9.33
N LYS A 111 -16.58 6.44 -9.35
CA LYS A 111 -16.82 5.45 -8.29
C LYS A 111 -16.29 5.94 -6.94
N GLU A 112 -15.10 6.54 -6.90
CA GLU A 112 -14.51 7.07 -5.66
C GLU A 112 -15.28 8.29 -5.11
N ASN A 113 -15.69 9.20 -6.00
CA ASN A 113 -16.52 10.35 -5.68
C ASN A 113 -17.91 9.93 -5.20
N TYR A 114 -18.52 8.93 -5.85
CA TYR A 114 -19.77 8.32 -5.42
C TYR A 114 -19.66 7.70 -4.02
N ILE A 115 -18.57 6.97 -3.74
CA ILE A 115 -18.32 6.37 -2.41
C ILE A 115 -18.12 7.45 -1.35
N ARG A 116 -17.42 8.54 -1.69
CA ARG A 116 -17.16 9.66 -0.78
C ARG A 116 -18.45 10.44 -0.48
N ALA A 117 -19.23 10.80 -1.50
CA ALA A 117 -20.50 11.50 -1.37
C ALA A 117 -21.49 10.74 -0.47
N ASN A 118 -21.55 9.42 -0.62
CA ASN A 118 -22.47 8.57 0.14
C ASN A 118 -21.92 8.05 1.48
N LYS A 119 -20.67 8.39 1.84
CA LYS A 119 -19.95 7.89 3.03
C LYS A 119 -19.89 6.35 3.10
N LEU A 120 -19.68 5.68 1.96
CA LEU A 120 -19.69 4.21 1.84
C LEU A 120 -18.32 3.53 2.07
N GLN A 121 -17.35 4.26 2.62
CA GLN A 121 -15.98 3.77 2.81
C GLN A 121 -15.90 2.52 3.70
N TRP A 122 -16.68 2.48 4.78
CA TRP A 122 -16.71 1.35 5.72
C TRP A 122 -17.38 0.10 5.14
N TRP A 123 -18.39 0.30 4.29
CA TRP A 123 -19.00 -0.79 3.52
C TRP A 123 -18.00 -1.37 2.50
N ARG A 124 -17.24 -0.52 1.82
CA ARG A 124 -16.16 -0.93 0.91
C ARG A 124 -15.08 -1.74 1.64
N LEU A 125 -14.69 -1.34 2.85
CA LEU A 125 -13.71 -2.09 3.66
C LEU A 125 -14.21 -3.50 4.01
N ARG A 126 -15.49 -3.62 4.39
CA ARG A 126 -16.11 -4.92 4.73
C ARG A 126 -16.22 -5.85 3.53
N ASN A 127 -16.49 -5.28 2.35
CA ASN A 127 -16.64 -5.97 1.07
C ASN A 127 -15.36 -6.02 0.23
N CYS A 128 -14.20 -5.66 0.81
CA CYS A 128 -12.91 -5.84 0.17
C CYS A 128 -12.55 -7.33 0.07
N ASN A 129 -11.55 -7.67 -0.74
CA ASN A 129 -11.08 -9.04 -0.88
C ASN A 129 -10.71 -9.62 0.51
N TRP A 130 -11.11 -10.86 0.79
CA TRP A 130 -11.04 -11.46 2.12
C TRP A 130 -9.63 -11.40 2.73
N PHE A 131 -8.60 -11.62 1.91
CA PHE A 131 -7.19 -11.50 2.29
C PHE A 131 -6.81 -10.09 2.80
N PHE A 132 -7.13 -9.04 2.03
CA PHE A 132 -6.84 -7.66 2.43
C PHE A 132 -7.59 -7.26 3.70
N ARG A 133 -8.80 -7.78 3.87
CA ARG A 133 -9.59 -7.55 5.08
C ARG A 133 -8.91 -8.14 6.32
N ILE A 134 -8.42 -9.38 6.25
CA ILE A 134 -7.67 -9.99 7.35
C ILE A 134 -6.41 -9.17 7.63
N LEU A 135 -5.64 -8.86 6.59
CA LEU A 135 -4.38 -8.12 6.73
C LEU A 135 -4.59 -6.78 7.45
N ILE A 136 -5.59 -5.98 7.04
CA ILE A 136 -5.89 -4.69 7.68
C ILE A 136 -6.30 -4.89 9.15
N TYR A 137 -7.15 -5.86 9.45
CA TYR A 137 -7.57 -6.12 10.84
C TYR A 137 -6.43 -6.62 11.72
N THR A 138 -5.54 -7.45 11.19
CA THR A 138 -4.34 -7.90 11.88
C THR A 138 -3.39 -6.74 12.16
N VAL A 139 -3.18 -5.82 11.21
CA VAL A 139 -2.35 -4.63 11.42
C VAL A 139 -2.95 -3.73 12.51
N ILE A 140 -4.27 -3.46 12.45
CA ILE A 140 -4.96 -2.67 13.48
C ILE A 140 -4.87 -3.37 14.85
N PHE A 141 -5.05 -4.69 14.89
CA PHE A 141 -4.93 -5.48 16.11
C PHE A 141 -3.54 -5.36 16.72
N ILE A 142 -2.49 -5.58 15.91
CA ILE A 142 -1.09 -5.47 16.35
C ILE A 142 -0.81 -4.05 16.85
N PHE A 143 -1.26 -3.02 16.13
CA PHE A 143 -1.06 -1.63 16.54
C PHE A 143 -1.71 -1.30 17.89
N CYS A 144 -2.99 -1.66 18.07
CA CYS A 144 -3.70 -1.46 19.33
C CYS A 144 -3.11 -2.30 20.47
N PHE A 145 -2.68 -3.53 20.16
CA PHE A 145 -2.03 -4.41 21.13
C PHE A 145 -0.69 -3.83 21.60
N LEU A 146 0.16 -3.37 20.68
CA LEU A 146 1.46 -2.77 21.00
C LEU A 146 1.33 -1.49 21.84
N MET A 147 0.35 -0.63 21.54
CA MET A 147 0.09 0.56 22.36
C MET A 147 -0.24 0.20 23.82
N LEU A 148 -1.12 -0.78 24.02
CA LEU A 148 -1.55 -1.18 25.36
C LEU A 148 -0.51 -2.04 26.07
N LEU A 149 0.23 -2.86 25.33
CA LEU A 149 1.36 -3.64 25.85
C LEU A 149 2.44 -2.71 26.41
N ASN A 150 2.79 -1.64 25.70
CA ASN A 150 3.74 -0.65 26.22
C ASN A 150 3.25 -0.02 27.52
N SER A 151 1.96 0.33 27.62
CA SER A 151 1.36 0.84 28.87
C SER A 151 1.43 -0.18 30.02
N PHE A 152 1.15 -1.46 29.72
CA PHE A 152 1.24 -2.56 30.69
C PHE A 152 2.67 -2.82 31.16
N LEU A 153 3.64 -2.81 30.25
CA LEU A 153 5.06 -3.00 30.57
C LEU A 153 5.61 -1.84 31.40
N LEU A 154 5.21 -0.60 31.10
CA LEU A 154 5.58 0.59 31.88
C LEU A 154 5.04 0.57 33.31
N SER A 155 3.86 -0.03 33.54
CA SER A 155 3.30 -0.13 34.90
C SER A 155 3.95 -1.22 35.75
N GLY A 156 4.75 -2.11 35.16
CA GLY A 156 5.37 -3.27 35.81
C GLY A 156 6.89 -3.18 36.00
N ASN A 157 7.48 -1.99 35.82
CA ASN A 157 8.91 -1.78 35.58
C ASN A 157 9.88 -2.40 36.62
N ASP A 158 9.38 -2.76 37.82
CA ASP A 158 10.21 -3.28 38.93
C ASP A 158 9.94 -4.76 39.30
N ARG A 159 9.14 -5.51 38.52
CA ARG A 159 8.79 -6.91 38.86
C ARG A 159 8.89 -7.86 37.66
N PRO A 160 9.24 -9.14 37.88
CA PRO A 160 9.19 -10.16 36.83
C PRO A 160 7.76 -10.27 36.26
N LEU A 161 7.66 -10.52 34.95
CA LEU A 161 6.39 -10.56 34.24
C LEU A 161 5.45 -11.62 34.85
N ASP A 162 4.36 -11.18 35.47
CA ASP A 162 3.35 -12.10 36.00
C ASP A 162 2.49 -12.63 34.84
N PHE A 163 2.71 -13.90 34.49
CA PHE A 163 2.00 -14.59 33.42
C PHE A 163 0.48 -14.68 33.65
N VAL A 164 0.02 -14.67 34.90
CA VAL A 164 -1.41 -14.70 35.24
C VAL A 164 -2.04 -13.34 34.97
N ALA A 165 -1.36 -12.26 35.38
CA ALA A 165 -1.78 -10.89 35.09
C ALA A 165 -1.76 -10.61 33.57
N PHE A 166 -0.71 -11.06 32.86
CA PHE A 166 -0.61 -10.94 31.41
C PHE A 166 -1.72 -11.71 30.68
N GLY A 167 -2.02 -12.94 31.11
CA GLY A 167 -3.13 -13.73 30.56
C GLY A 167 -4.49 -13.06 30.77
N THR A 168 -4.68 -12.39 31.91
CA THR A 168 -5.91 -11.63 32.20
C THR A 168 -6.00 -10.37 31.34
N PHE A 169 -4.90 -9.63 31.20
CA PHE A 169 -4.79 -8.47 30.30
C PHE A 169 -5.12 -8.86 28.85
N LEU A 170 -4.57 -9.97 28.35
CA LEU A 170 -4.81 -10.42 26.99
C LEU A 170 -6.30 -10.77 26.76
N LYS A 171 -6.94 -11.44 27.71
CA LYS A 171 -8.39 -11.73 27.66
C LYS A 171 -9.23 -10.44 27.66
N GLN A 172 -8.90 -9.48 28.52
CA GLN A 172 -9.59 -8.19 28.59
C GLN A 172 -9.43 -7.38 27.31
N PHE A 173 -8.21 -7.32 26.77
CA PHE A 173 -7.93 -6.68 25.48
C PHE A 173 -8.74 -7.32 24.35
N LEU A 174 -8.76 -8.65 24.28
CA LEU A 174 -9.49 -9.37 23.23
C LEU A 174 -11.00 -9.11 23.34
N LEU A 175 -11.54 -9.09 24.56
CA LEU A 175 -12.95 -8.76 24.81
C LEU A 175 -13.29 -7.32 24.38
N VAL A 176 -12.47 -6.33 24.76
CA VAL A 176 -12.65 -4.93 24.36
C VAL A 176 -12.52 -4.78 22.84
N TYR A 177 -11.52 -5.42 22.23
CA TYR A 177 -11.31 -5.40 20.79
C TYR A 177 -12.53 -5.94 20.04
N VAL A 178 -13.09 -7.07 20.49
CA VAL A 178 -14.30 -7.66 19.91
C VAL A 178 -15.52 -6.73 20.07
N ILE A 179 -15.72 -6.13 21.24
CA ILE A 179 -16.84 -5.18 21.46
C ILE A 179 -16.72 -3.96 20.57
N VAL A 180 -15.53 -3.35 20.49
CA VAL A 180 -15.28 -2.20 19.60
C VAL A 180 -15.53 -2.57 18.14
N PHE A 181 -15.10 -3.78 17.74
CA PHE A 181 -15.33 -4.28 16.39
C PHE A 181 -16.82 -4.51 16.09
N MET A 182 -17.58 -5.07 17.03
CA MET A 182 -19.04 -5.22 16.90
C MET A 182 -19.76 -3.88 16.80
N LEU A 183 -19.39 -2.91 17.66
CA LEU A 183 -19.96 -1.56 17.63
C LEU A 183 -19.66 -0.84 16.32
N PHE A 184 -18.44 -1.02 15.81
CA PHE A 184 -18.03 -0.51 14.51
C PHE A 184 -18.87 -1.12 13.36
N ASP A 185 -19.05 -2.45 13.35
CA ASP A 185 -19.87 -3.14 12.33
C ASP A 185 -21.35 -2.67 12.40
N TYR A 186 -21.90 -2.55 13.61
CA TYR A 186 -23.27 -2.10 13.81
C TYR A 186 -23.50 -0.65 13.39
N LYS A 187 -22.69 0.30 13.89
CA LYS A 187 -22.95 1.74 13.68
C LYS A 187 -22.55 2.22 12.28
N LEU A 188 -21.43 1.73 11.75
CA LEU A 188 -20.84 2.29 10.54
C LEU A 188 -21.13 1.43 9.30
N VAL A 189 -21.01 0.12 9.41
CA VAL A 189 -21.18 -0.79 8.27
C VAL A 189 -22.66 -1.00 7.95
N GLN A 190 -23.53 -1.23 8.95
CA GLN A 190 -24.97 -1.41 8.68
C GLN A 190 -25.62 -0.13 8.13
N LYS A 191 -25.25 1.05 8.65
CA LYS A 191 -25.77 2.33 8.16
C LYS A 191 -25.37 2.56 6.69
N ALA A 192 -24.13 2.24 6.35
CA ALA A 192 -23.65 2.31 4.96
C ALA A 192 -24.36 1.27 4.07
N ARG A 193 -24.59 0.04 4.55
CA ARG A 193 -25.32 -1.01 3.81
C ARG A 193 -26.76 -0.59 3.48
N LYS A 194 -27.49 -0.01 4.45
CA LYS A 194 -28.86 0.48 4.23
C LYS A 194 -28.91 1.56 3.14
N LYS A 195 -27.92 2.48 3.11
CA LYS A 195 -27.80 3.47 2.03
C LYS A 195 -27.54 2.85 0.66
N VAL A 196 -26.68 1.83 0.55
CA VAL A 196 -26.45 1.12 -0.73
C VAL A 196 -27.75 0.48 -1.24
N LEU A 197 -28.52 -0.16 -0.35
CA LEU A 197 -29.79 -0.81 -0.72
C LEU A 197 -30.84 0.20 -1.18
N GLN A 198 -30.96 1.36 -0.52
CA GLN A 198 -31.86 2.44 -0.94
C GLN A 198 -31.55 2.94 -2.35
N ILE A 199 -30.27 3.18 -2.65
CA ILE A 199 -29.85 3.69 -3.96
C ILE A 199 -30.08 2.65 -5.08
N THR A 200 -29.92 1.36 -4.78
CA THR A 200 -30.18 0.29 -5.77
C THR A 200 -31.66 0.25 -6.15
N ASN A 201 -32.56 0.52 -5.19
CA ASN A 201 -34.00 0.58 -5.44
C ASN A 201 -34.40 1.85 -6.21
N GLU A 202 -33.83 3.02 -5.89
CA GLU A 202 -34.10 4.29 -6.60
C GLU A 202 -33.65 4.27 -8.07
N VAL A 203 -32.59 3.53 -8.40
CA VAL A 203 -32.13 3.35 -9.78
C VAL A 203 -32.99 2.32 -10.52
N GLY A 204 -33.47 1.29 -9.82
CA GLY A 204 -34.37 0.27 -10.40
C GLY A 204 -35.78 0.79 -10.71
N GLU A 205 -36.27 1.81 -10.00
CA GLU A 205 -37.56 2.46 -10.29
C GLU A 205 -37.51 3.49 -11.43
N LYS A 206 -36.31 3.83 -11.93
CA LYS A 206 -36.10 4.79 -13.02
C LYS A 206 -35.80 4.15 -14.39
N VAL A 207 -35.97 2.83 -14.51
CA VAL A 207 -35.79 2.07 -15.76
C VAL A 207 -37.14 1.59 -16.27
#